data_AF-A0A673ABA0-F1
#
_entry.id   AF-A0A673ABA0-F1
#
_cell.length_a   1.000
_cell.length_b   1.000
_cell.length_c   1.000
_cell.angle_alpha   90.00
_cell.angle_beta   90.00
_cell.angle_gamma   90.00
#
_symmetry.space_group_name_H-M   'P 1'
#
loop_
_entity.id
_entity.type
_entity.pdbx_description
1 polymer ?
#
loop_
_entity_poly.entity_id
_entity_poly.type
_entity_poly.pdbx_seq_one_letter_code
_entity_poly.pdbx_strand_id
1 'polypeptide(L)'
;MNVVEMLLIPVLTLIINQSQEITMMKECKHKNIVAYFGSYHRNTKLWICMEYCGGGSLQDIYHVTGPLKEKQIAFVCRETLQGLYHLHETGKMHRDIKGANILLTERGDVKLADFGVAAEISASVAKRKSFIGTPYWMAPEVAAVEKKGGYNHLCDIWAVGITAIELAELQPPMFDLHPMRALMLMSKSSFQPPRLKDKTKWSTGFQSFVKMALIKNPRKRPSAETLLQMGACFSKVFNEYQYLILGAEEGIYTLNLNELHEDTLEKLLPQRCTWLYVMNNVLMSVSGKSSQLYSHSLTALFEQKGHDLLASTVCSLCIHRKFAISVKIPDTKGCRRCSVARNPYTDSTFLCAAVPSGLVLLLWYEPLQKFMHLKHIAVKLPDALPIFELLVLVSDEFPQLCVGVRHCSNGKPKTEQQLKFDIIELNGTPVSVPDSGGLNAGQVTQLDRDTVLIALEKTVKIVNLQGRPSKELTAEMLFDFPVETLVCLQDSVLAFWKHGLKGKSFHSDEVTQEITDESRVFRVLGTNRDIILQSTPTDEPSALSNLYILTGHESSY
;
A
#
# COMPACT_ATOMS: atom_id res chain seq x y z
N MET A 1 12.84 15.50 -14.08
CA MET A 1 14.26 15.80 -13.77
C MET A 1 14.68 14.84 -12.67
N ASN A 2 15.78 14.10 -12.85
CA ASN A 2 16.31 13.25 -11.79
C ASN A 2 17.29 14.07 -10.94
N VAL A 3 17.01 14.22 -9.65
CA VAL A 3 17.89 14.90 -8.69
C VAL A 3 18.90 13.88 -8.16
N VAL A 4 20.17 14.26 -8.12
CA VAL A 4 21.28 13.40 -7.64
C VAL A 4 22.15 14.18 -6.67
N GLU A 5 22.74 13.49 -5.69
CA GLU A 5 23.67 14.09 -4.75
C GLU A 5 25.12 13.89 -5.23
N MET A 6 25.94 14.93 -5.11
CA MET A 6 27.37 14.85 -5.42
C MET A 6 28.22 15.19 -4.20
N LEU A 7 28.88 14.16 -3.65
CA LEU A 7 29.86 14.32 -2.59
C LEU A 7 31.22 14.69 -3.19
N LEU A 8 31.83 15.76 -2.68
CA LEU A 8 33.11 16.30 -3.17
C LEU A 8 34.23 16.07 -2.16
N ILE A 9 35.24 15.27 -2.54
CA ILE A 9 36.33 14.87 -1.63
C ILE A 9 37.69 15.36 -2.17
N PRO A 10 38.51 16.06 -1.37
CA PRO A 10 39.89 16.41 -1.73
C PRO A 10 40.78 15.16 -1.84
N VAL A 11 41.53 15.02 -2.94
CA VAL A 11 42.37 13.82 -3.21
C VAL A 11 43.66 13.77 -2.37
N LEU A 12 44.00 14.84 -1.65
CA LEU A 12 45.17 14.89 -0.76
C LEU A 12 45.06 13.98 0.48
N THR A 13 43.89 13.41 0.74
CA THR A 13 43.62 12.51 1.88
C THR A 13 43.59 11.04 1.42
N LEU A 14 44.70 10.30 1.60
CA LEU A 14 44.86 8.83 1.50
C LEU A 14 43.98 8.08 0.46
N ILE A 15 44.51 7.94 -0.76
CA ILE A 15 43.96 7.24 -1.94
C ILE A 15 43.51 5.77 -1.69
N ILE A 16 44.05 5.11 -0.67
CA ILE A 16 43.83 3.67 -0.42
C ILE A 16 42.46 3.37 0.22
N ASN A 17 41.99 4.20 1.16
CA ASN A 17 40.71 3.95 1.85
C ASN A 17 39.50 4.26 0.94
N GLN A 18 39.59 5.30 0.09
CA GLN A 18 38.50 5.75 -0.77
C GLN A 18 38.18 4.78 -1.92
N SER A 19 39.18 4.04 -2.40
CA SER A 19 38.98 3.03 -3.44
C SER A 19 38.13 1.84 -2.91
N GLN A 20 38.25 1.51 -1.61
CA GLN A 20 37.45 0.45 -1.01
C GLN A 20 36.00 0.89 -0.79
N GLU A 21 35.77 2.12 -0.35
CA GLU A 21 34.43 2.69 -0.15
C GLU A 21 33.61 2.70 -1.45
N ILE A 22 34.21 3.20 -2.55
CA ILE A 22 33.57 3.18 -3.88
C ILE A 22 33.28 1.75 -4.34
N THR A 23 34.19 0.81 -4.07
CA THR A 23 34.00 -0.59 -4.46
C THR A 23 32.84 -1.23 -3.70
N MET A 24 32.76 -1.01 -2.37
CA MET A 24 31.64 -1.51 -1.56
C MET A 24 30.31 -0.93 -2.02
N MET A 25 30.25 0.39 -2.27
CA MET A 25 29.03 1.02 -2.76
C MET A 25 28.60 0.54 -4.15
N LYS A 26 29.55 0.22 -5.04
CA LYS A 26 29.23 -0.34 -6.37
C LYS A 26 28.61 -1.74 -6.30
N GLU A 27 29.07 -2.55 -5.34
CA GLU A 27 28.66 -3.94 -5.21
C GLU A 27 27.36 -4.11 -4.41
N CYS A 28 27.03 -3.17 -3.53
CA CYS A 28 25.85 -3.25 -2.66
C CYS A 28 24.63 -2.63 -3.35
N LYS A 29 23.76 -3.46 -3.93
CA LYS A 29 22.52 -3.04 -4.58
C LYS A 29 21.31 -3.51 -3.80
N HIS A 30 20.74 -2.63 -2.98
CA HIS A 30 19.57 -2.92 -2.17
C HIS A 30 18.72 -1.66 -1.94
N LYS A 31 17.40 -1.82 -1.80
CA LYS A 31 16.48 -0.68 -1.60
C LYS A 31 16.82 0.17 -0.37
N ASN A 32 17.39 -0.43 0.68
CA ASN A 32 17.76 0.24 1.93
C ASN A 32 19.25 0.63 2.01
N ILE A 33 19.96 0.68 0.88
CA ILE A 33 21.33 1.18 0.78
C ILE A 33 21.34 2.31 -0.24
N VAL A 34 22.02 3.41 0.05
CA VAL A 34 22.14 4.55 -0.87
C VAL A 34 22.73 4.07 -2.19
N ALA A 35 22.01 4.30 -3.30
CA ALA A 35 22.49 3.85 -4.60
C ALA A 35 23.69 4.67 -5.09
N TYR A 36 24.72 3.99 -5.58
CA TYR A 36 25.86 4.61 -6.25
C TYR A 36 25.61 4.72 -7.76
N PHE A 37 25.83 5.91 -8.33
CA PHE A 37 25.65 6.16 -9.76
C PHE A 37 26.98 6.26 -10.52
N GLY A 38 28.04 6.77 -9.88
CA GLY A 38 29.33 6.94 -10.54
C GLY A 38 30.31 7.77 -9.73
N SER A 39 31.56 7.85 -10.18
CA SER A 39 32.54 8.77 -9.63
C SER A 39 33.40 9.38 -10.72
N TYR A 40 33.80 10.63 -10.51
CA TYR A 40 34.51 11.44 -11.49
C TYR A 40 35.71 12.10 -10.84
N HIS A 41 36.84 12.12 -11.53
CA HIS A 41 38.04 12.81 -11.05
C HIS A 41 38.23 14.12 -11.83
N ARG A 42 38.28 15.25 -11.11
CA ARG A 42 38.48 16.57 -11.72
C ARG A 42 39.19 17.50 -10.75
N ASN A 43 40.25 18.18 -11.20
CA ASN A 43 40.98 19.20 -10.44
C ASN A 43 41.45 18.73 -9.04
N THR A 44 42.07 17.55 -8.93
CA THR A 44 42.50 16.95 -7.65
C THR A 44 41.37 16.72 -6.64
N LYS A 45 40.13 16.63 -7.14
CA LYS A 45 38.94 16.28 -6.36
C LYS A 45 38.27 15.06 -6.96
N LEU A 46 37.84 14.17 -6.09
CA LEU A 46 37.00 13.03 -6.41
C LEU A 46 35.54 13.42 -6.16
N TRP A 47 34.72 13.25 -7.17
CA TRP A 47 33.28 13.46 -7.12
C TRP A 47 32.61 12.10 -7.05
N ILE A 48 31.72 11.87 -6.09
CA ILE A 48 30.94 10.64 -5.97
C ILE A 48 29.47 11.00 -6.16
N CYS A 49 28.84 10.42 -7.18
CA CYS A 49 27.43 10.58 -7.48
C CYS A 49 26.62 9.46 -6.83
N MET A 50 25.64 9.84 -6.02
CA MET A 50 24.78 8.92 -5.29
C MET A 50 23.31 9.37 -5.29
N GLU A 51 22.43 8.47 -4.86
CA GLU A 51 21.01 8.74 -4.64
C GLU A 51 20.82 9.91 -3.66
N TYR A 52 20.02 10.89 -4.06
CA TYR A 52 19.72 12.04 -3.21
C TYR A 52 18.66 11.69 -2.15
N CYS A 53 19.04 11.84 -0.89
CA CYS A 53 18.15 11.60 0.26
C CYS A 53 17.66 12.93 0.83
N GLY A 54 16.63 13.51 0.20
CA GLY A 54 16.15 14.87 0.54
C GLY A 54 15.61 15.08 1.96
N GLY A 55 15.34 14.00 2.71
CA GLY A 55 14.97 14.06 4.12
C GLY A 55 16.17 14.25 5.07
N GLY A 56 17.41 14.12 4.57
CA GLY A 56 18.62 14.21 5.39
C GLY A 56 18.83 12.99 6.30
N SER A 57 19.72 13.12 7.29
CA SER A 57 19.95 12.06 8.27
C SER A 57 18.91 12.05 9.37
N LEU A 58 18.70 10.90 10.03
CA LEU A 58 17.84 10.84 11.21
C LEU A 58 18.33 11.74 12.33
N GLN A 59 19.64 11.97 12.42
CA GLN A 59 20.22 12.92 13.36
C GLN A 59 19.74 14.34 13.10
N ASP A 60 19.78 14.81 11.86
CA ASP A 60 19.28 16.14 11.50
C ASP A 60 17.79 16.28 11.83
N ILE A 61 17.02 15.21 11.57
CA ILE A 61 15.58 15.17 11.84
C ILE A 61 15.29 15.29 13.34
N TYR A 62 15.86 14.43 14.18
CA TYR A 62 15.51 14.44 15.60
C TYR A 62 16.03 15.70 16.33
N HIS A 63 17.05 16.39 15.81
CA HIS A 63 17.49 17.69 16.32
C HIS A 63 16.43 18.78 16.12
N VAL A 64 15.65 18.68 15.04
CA VAL A 64 14.56 19.62 14.74
C VAL A 64 13.26 19.19 15.41
N THR A 65 12.94 17.90 15.39
CA THR A 65 11.63 17.39 15.84
C THR A 65 11.56 17.02 17.30
N GLY A 66 12.70 16.78 17.94
CA GLY A 66 12.74 16.05 19.20
C GLY A 66 12.65 14.53 19.00
N PRO A 67 12.46 13.76 20.09
CA PRO A 67 12.58 12.31 20.07
C PRO A 67 11.53 11.66 19.18
N LEU A 68 11.90 10.57 18.50
CA LEU A 68 10.99 9.84 17.64
C LEU A 68 9.99 9.00 18.46
N LYS A 69 8.81 8.79 17.90
CA LYS A 69 7.81 7.86 18.44
C LYS A 69 8.26 6.42 18.25
N GLU A 70 7.81 5.52 19.13
CA GLU A 70 8.19 4.10 19.10
C GLU A 70 7.94 3.45 17.73
N LYS A 71 6.80 3.74 17.08
CA LYS A 71 6.48 3.22 15.73
C LYS A 71 7.46 3.72 14.66
N GLN A 72 7.90 4.97 14.74
CA GLN A 72 8.88 5.54 13.80
C GLN A 72 10.25 4.87 14.00
N ILE A 73 10.66 4.67 15.26
CA ILE A 73 11.87 3.91 15.60
C ILE A 73 11.77 2.48 15.07
N ALA A 74 10.59 1.87 15.17
CA ALA A 74 10.35 0.51 14.67
C ALA A 74 10.49 0.39 13.17
N PHE A 75 9.91 1.32 12.42
CA PHE A 75 10.05 1.39 10.97
C PHE A 75 11.53 1.55 10.57
N VAL A 76 12.22 2.52 11.16
CA VAL A 76 13.66 2.76 10.90
C VAL A 76 14.49 1.51 11.21
N CYS A 77 14.27 0.88 12.36
CA CYS A 77 15.02 -0.31 12.76
C CYS A 77 14.78 -1.47 11.80
N ARG A 78 13.54 -1.69 11.34
CA ARG A 78 13.23 -2.74 10.35
C ARG A 78 13.97 -2.50 9.04
N GLU A 79 13.84 -1.32 8.45
CA GLU A 79 14.47 -1.02 7.16
C GLU A 79 16.01 -1.04 7.26
N THR A 80 16.56 -0.58 8.39
CA THR A 80 17.99 -0.70 8.71
C THR A 80 18.43 -2.17 8.77
N LEU A 81 17.66 -3.02 9.45
CA LEU A 81 17.94 -4.45 9.54
C LEU A 81 17.83 -5.15 8.18
N GLN A 82 16.93 -4.75 7.30
CA GLN A 82 16.84 -5.25 5.92
C GLN A 82 18.11 -4.91 5.12
N GLY A 83 18.60 -3.67 5.22
CA GLY A 83 19.87 -3.26 4.62
C GLY A 83 21.07 -4.02 5.19
N LEU A 84 21.12 -4.21 6.51
CA LEU A 84 22.19 -4.96 7.18
C LEU A 84 22.16 -6.45 6.83
N TYR A 85 20.98 -7.06 6.73
CA TYR A 85 20.84 -8.45 6.31
C TYR A 85 21.48 -8.68 4.94
N HIS A 86 21.17 -7.82 3.96
CA HIS A 86 21.80 -7.87 2.64
C HIS A 86 23.33 -7.70 2.69
N LEU A 87 23.83 -6.76 3.50
CA LEU A 87 25.27 -6.56 3.67
C LEU A 87 25.95 -7.78 4.30
N HIS A 88 25.34 -8.37 5.32
CA HIS A 88 25.90 -9.48 6.06
C HIS A 88 25.94 -10.76 5.20
N GLU A 89 24.91 -11.00 4.38
CA GLU A 89 24.85 -12.11 3.41
C GLU A 89 25.96 -12.01 2.35
N THR A 90 26.31 -10.78 1.93
CA THR A 90 27.41 -10.55 0.98
C THR A 90 28.79 -10.53 1.63
N GLY A 91 28.89 -10.95 2.90
CA GLY A 91 30.15 -11.04 3.63
C GLY A 91 30.73 -9.69 4.04
N LYS A 92 29.90 -8.64 4.13
CA LYS A 92 30.30 -7.26 4.44
C LYS A 92 29.73 -6.83 5.80
N MET A 93 30.36 -5.82 6.41
CA MET A 93 29.91 -5.20 7.66
C MET A 93 30.06 -3.68 7.60
N HIS A 94 29.09 -2.95 8.16
CA HIS A 94 29.00 -1.49 8.02
C HIS A 94 29.91 -0.74 8.99
N ARG A 95 29.96 -1.14 10.26
CA ARG A 95 30.84 -0.60 11.33
C ARG A 95 30.59 0.82 11.84
N ASP A 96 29.62 1.56 11.29
CA ASP A 96 29.27 2.92 11.77
C ASP A 96 27.77 3.20 11.64
N ILE A 97 26.95 2.26 12.11
CA ILE A 97 25.50 2.47 12.21
C ILE A 97 25.20 3.45 13.34
N LYS A 98 24.56 4.57 13.00
CA LYS A 98 24.13 5.66 13.89
C LYS A 98 23.10 6.54 13.17
N GLY A 99 22.38 7.40 13.90
CA GLY A 99 21.38 8.29 13.32
C GLY A 99 21.91 9.19 12.19
N ALA A 100 23.18 9.58 12.22
CA ALA A 100 23.80 10.40 11.17
C ALA A 100 24.02 9.65 9.83
N ASN A 101 24.10 8.32 9.86
CA ASN A 101 24.41 7.49 8.68
C ASN A 101 23.17 6.72 8.16
N ILE A 102 22.00 7.03 8.72
CA ILE A 102 20.71 6.51 8.26
C ILE A 102 19.96 7.71 7.66
N LEU A 103 19.81 7.70 6.34
CA LEU A 103 19.21 8.78 5.57
C LEU A 103 17.77 8.46 5.19
N LEU A 104 17.01 9.51 4.89
CA LEU A 104 15.64 9.41 4.41
C LEU A 104 15.46 10.08 3.04
N THR A 105 14.79 9.38 2.13
CA THR A 105 14.35 9.99 0.86
C THR A 105 13.13 10.89 1.09
N GLU A 106 12.79 11.73 0.10
CA GLU A 106 11.55 12.52 0.13
C GLU A 106 10.28 11.68 0.16
N ARG A 107 10.38 10.37 -0.14
CA ARG A 107 9.28 9.40 -0.08
C ARG A 107 9.20 8.68 1.27
N GLY A 108 10.15 8.93 2.17
CA GLY A 108 10.24 8.26 3.47
C GLY A 108 10.98 6.93 3.44
N ASP A 109 11.70 6.61 2.35
CA ASP A 109 12.52 5.40 2.29
C ASP A 109 13.77 5.56 3.17
N VAL A 110 14.07 4.54 3.96
CA VAL A 110 15.26 4.51 4.83
C VAL A 110 16.45 3.93 4.07
N LYS A 111 17.57 4.64 4.07
CA LYS A 111 18.79 4.31 3.33
C LYS A 111 20.01 4.32 4.25
N LEU A 112 20.80 3.25 4.21
CA LEU A 112 22.12 3.21 4.85
C LEU A 112 23.15 3.92 3.99
N ALA A 113 23.92 4.82 4.61
CA ALA A 113 24.93 5.65 3.99
C ALA A 113 26.27 5.57 4.76
N ASP A 114 27.32 6.16 4.17
CA ASP A 114 28.68 6.26 4.73
C ASP A 114 29.35 4.91 5.06
N PHE A 115 29.91 4.31 4.02
CA PHE A 115 30.68 3.07 4.10
C PHE A 115 32.18 3.31 4.30
N GLY A 116 32.60 4.52 4.68
CA GLY A 116 34.02 4.92 4.77
C GLY A 116 34.86 4.09 5.74
N VAL A 117 34.21 3.30 6.61
CA VAL A 117 34.85 2.41 7.59
C VAL A 117 34.42 0.95 7.46
N ALA A 118 33.60 0.62 6.45
CA ALA A 118 33.10 -0.71 6.20
C ALA A 118 34.23 -1.66 5.77
N ALA A 119 34.03 -2.96 5.97
CA ALA A 119 35.03 -3.96 5.61
C ALA A 119 34.44 -5.30 5.21
N GLU A 120 35.21 -6.08 4.46
CA GLU A 120 34.92 -7.50 4.21
C GLU A 120 35.23 -8.34 5.45
N ILE A 121 34.37 -9.33 5.72
CA ILE A 121 34.52 -10.27 6.83
C ILE A 121 35.78 -11.16 6.65
N SER A 122 36.17 -11.44 5.40
CA SER A 122 37.35 -12.23 5.01
C SER A 122 38.69 -11.47 5.08
N ALA A 123 38.67 -10.14 5.29
CA ALA A 123 39.87 -9.32 5.28
C ALA A 123 40.86 -9.66 6.42
N SER A 124 42.14 -9.35 6.19
CA SER A 124 43.26 -9.67 7.09
C SER A 124 43.03 -9.20 8.53
N VAL A 125 43.54 -9.98 9.50
CA VAL A 125 43.37 -9.74 10.95
C VAL A 125 43.79 -8.33 11.37
N ALA A 126 44.73 -7.70 10.66
CA ALA A 126 45.17 -6.32 10.90
C ALA A 126 44.06 -5.27 10.64
N LYS A 127 43.24 -5.43 9.59
CA LYS A 127 42.08 -4.55 9.28
C LYS A 127 40.86 -4.79 10.19
N ARG A 128 40.80 -5.94 10.87
CA ARG A 128 39.80 -6.23 11.93
C ARG A 128 40.24 -5.73 13.31
N LYS A 129 41.48 -5.24 13.45
CA LYS A 129 42.03 -4.70 14.70
C LYS A 129 42.10 -3.17 14.74
N SER A 130 41.78 -2.49 13.64
CA SER A 130 41.84 -1.02 13.56
C SER A 130 40.71 -0.38 14.39
N PHE A 131 41.08 0.54 15.26
CA PHE A 131 40.20 1.34 16.10
C PHE A 131 39.40 2.34 15.23
N ILE A 132 38.26 1.93 14.71
CA ILE A 132 37.48 2.71 13.74
C ILE A 132 35.98 2.63 14.08
N GLY A 133 35.27 3.76 14.02
CA GLY A 133 33.84 3.91 14.31
C GLY A 133 33.58 4.93 15.43
N THR A 134 32.31 5.30 15.62
CA THR A 134 31.94 6.28 16.66
C THR A 134 31.84 5.61 18.04
N PRO A 135 32.67 5.97 19.04
CA PRO A 135 32.87 5.18 20.27
C PRO A 135 31.62 4.76 21.03
N TYR A 136 30.57 5.59 21.04
CA TYR A 136 29.35 5.34 21.81
C TYR A 136 28.45 4.25 21.22
N TRP A 137 28.55 3.98 19.91
CA TRP A 137 27.79 2.94 19.21
C TRP A 137 28.57 1.61 19.11
N MET A 138 29.83 1.60 19.55
CA MET A 138 30.68 0.41 19.46
C MET A 138 30.23 -0.71 20.40
N ALA A 139 30.26 -1.94 19.89
CA ALA A 139 30.00 -3.13 20.70
C ALA A 139 31.16 -3.42 21.69
N PRO A 140 30.90 -4.05 22.84
CA PRO A 140 31.93 -4.32 23.85
C PRO A 140 33.10 -5.16 23.35
N GLU A 141 32.86 -6.07 22.41
CA GLU A 141 33.90 -6.86 21.75
C GLU A 141 34.77 -6.02 20.81
N VAL A 142 34.23 -4.97 20.20
CA VAL A 142 34.98 -4.02 19.36
C VAL A 142 35.86 -3.14 20.25
N ALA A 143 35.32 -2.63 21.37
CA ALA A 143 36.08 -1.85 22.34
C ALA A 143 37.21 -2.65 23.03
N ALA A 144 37.14 -3.99 23.01
CA ALA A 144 38.13 -4.88 23.62
C ALA A 144 39.05 -5.59 22.60
N VAL A 145 39.06 -5.15 21.34
CA VAL A 145 39.77 -5.77 20.22
C VAL A 145 41.26 -6.04 20.49
N GLU A 146 41.95 -5.10 21.14
CA GLU A 146 43.37 -5.26 21.48
C GLU A 146 43.62 -6.43 22.45
N LYS A 147 42.63 -6.78 23.28
CA LYS A 147 42.72 -7.83 24.31
C LYS A 147 42.16 -9.18 23.88
N LYS A 148 41.21 -9.22 22.94
CA LYS A 148 40.38 -10.41 22.66
C LYS A 148 40.39 -10.91 21.19
N GLY A 149 41.08 -10.23 20.28
CA GLY A 149 41.08 -10.57 18.86
C GLY A 149 40.01 -9.82 18.05
N GLY A 150 39.85 -10.16 16.77
CA GLY A 150 38.92 -9.46 15.86
C GLY A 150 37.44 -9.70 16.17
N TYR A 151 36.56 -8.89 15.57
CA TYR A 151 35.10 -8.93 15.71
C TYR A 151 34.42 -9.32 14.37
N ASN A 152 33.10 -9.57 14.41
CA ASN A 152 32.29 -9.96 13.25
C ASN A 152 31.14 -8.96 12.99
N HIS A 153 30.32 -9.23 11.96
CA HIS A 153 29.20 -8.37 11.54
C HIS A 153 28.13 -8.11 12.63
N LEU A 154 28.08 -8.92 13.69
CA LEU A 154 27.12 -8.74 14.79
C LEU A 154 27.38 -7.45 15.59
N CYS A 155 28.52 -6.78 15.40
CA CYS A 155 28.72 -5.43 15.95
C CYS A 155 27.71 -4.42 15.40
N ASP A 156 27.26 -4.58 14.16
CA ASP A 156 26.25 -3.70 13.56
C ASP A 156 24.90 -3.84 14.27
N ILE A 157 24.57 -5.06 14.74
CA ILE A 157 23.33 -5.32 15.51
C ILE A 157 23.35 -4.60 16.85
N TRP A 158 24.51 -4.55 17.52
CA TRP A 158 24.66 -3.75 18.73
C TRP A 158 24.46 -2.26 18.42
N ALA A 159 25.06 -1.77 17.35
CA ALA A 159 24.94 -0.38 16.93
C ALA A 159 23.49 -0.01 16.58
N VAL A 160 22.69 -0.92 16.00
CA VAL A 160 21.23 -0.75 15.85
C VAL A 160 20.54 -0.57 17.21
N GLY A 161 20.89 -1.39 18.20
CA GLY A 161 20.34 -1.25 19.55
C GLY A 161 20.67 0.10 20.22
N ILE A 162 21.89 0.60 20.01
CA ILE A 162 22.30 1.93 20.49
C ILE A 162 21.57 3.03 19.71
N THR A 163 21.45 2.90 18.38
CA THR A 163 20.72 3.84 17.52
C THR A 163 19.24 3.91 17.92
N ALA A 164 18.62 2.79 18.30
CA ALA A 164 17.26 2.80 18.78
C ALA A 164 17.08 3.62 20.08
N ILE A 165 18.08 3.59 20.99
CA ILE A 165 18.11 4.45 22.18
C ILE A 165 18.36 5.91 21.78
N GLU A 166 19.30 6.16 20.86
CA GLU A 166 19.60 7.49 20.33
C GLU A 166 18.34 8.18 19.78
N LEU A 167 17.54 7.49 18.96
CA LEU A 167 16.30 8.04 18.39
C LEU A 167 15.22 8.29 19.47
N ALA A 168 15.21 7.49 20.54
CA ALA A 168 14.28 7.59 21.65
C ALA A 168 14.65 8.68 22.67
N GLU A 169 15.95 8.97 22.82
CA GLU A 169 16.50 9.81 23.88
C GLU A 169 17.39 10.97 23.38
N LEU A 170 17.42 11.20 22.07
CA LEU A 170 18.19 12.23 21.33
C LEU A 170 19.72 12.06 21.34
N GLN A 171 20.24 11.10 22.10
CA GLN A 171 21.66 10.85 22.24
C GLN A 171 21.91 9.41 22.66
N PRO A 172 23.07 8.82 22.29
CA PRO A 172 23.42 7.48 22.71
C PRO A 172 23.70 7.44 24.23
N PRO A 173 23.71 6.24 24.85
CA PRO A 173 24.18 6.08 26.21
C PRO A 173 25.62 6.55 26.39
N MET A 174 25.95 7.09 27.58
CA MET A 174 27.29 7.55 27.95
C MET A 174 27.83 8.74 27.12
N PHE A 175 26.99 9.44 26.35
CA PHE A 175 27.40 10.57 25.51
C PHE A 175 28.11 11.68 26.31
N ASP A 176 27.70 11.91 27.57
CA ASP A 176 28.33 12.89 28.48
C ASP A 176 29.75 12.51 28.92
N LEU A 177 30.19 11.26 28.68
CA LEU A 177 31.53 10.81 29.02
C LEU A 177 32.50 11.09 27.87
N HIS A 178 33.74 11.43 28.22
CA HIS A 178 34.84 11.47 27.26
C HIS A 178 34.96 10.10 26.52
N PRO A 179 35.13 10.06 25.18
CA PRO A 179 35.09 8.82 24.41
C PRO A 179 35.99 7.70 24.93
N MET A 180 37.22 8.03 25.33
CA MET A 180 38.16 7.06 25.94
C MET A 180 37.63 6.45 27.24
N ARG A 181 36.88 7.20 28.04
CA ARG A 181 36.26 6.71 29.28
C ARG A 181 35.10 5.76 28.97
N ALA A 182 34.29 6.07 27.97
CA ALA A 182 33.21 5.18 27.51
C ALA A 182 33.77 3.84 27.03
N LEU A 183 34.82 3.85 26.20
CA LEU A 183 35.50 2.65 25.71
C LEU A 183 36.11 1.81 26.84
N MET A 184 36.78 2.48 27.79
CA MET A 184 37.33 1.80 28.96
C MET A 184 36.23 1.09 29.75
N LEU A 185 35.07 1.73 29.97
CA LEU A 185 33.94 1.13 30.65
C LEU A 185 33.38 -0.07 29.88
N MET A 186 33.17 0.05 28.57
CA MET A 186 32.64 -1.04 27.74
C MET A 186 33.55 -2.28 27.72
N SER A 187 34.87 -2.08 27.81
CA SER A 187 35.85 -3.18 27.84
C SER A 187 35.84 -4.00 29.14
N LYS A 188 35.23 -3.51 30.23
CA LYS A 188 35.21 -4.18 31.53
C LYS A 188 34.31 -5.41 31.55
N SER A 189 34.71 -6.45 32.29
CA SER A 189 33.90 -7.66 32.49
C SER A 189 32.56 -7.35 33.16
N SER A 190 32.54 -6.42 34.10
CA SER A 190 31.34 -5.96 34.83
C SER A 190 30.42 -5.03 34.04
N PHE A 191 30.81 -4.60 32.83
CA PHE A 191 29.98 -3.72 31.99
C PHE A 191 28.60 -4.34 31.75
N GLN A 192 27.56 -3.57 32.08
CA GLN A 192 26.17 -3.92 31.84
C GLN A 192 25.68 -3.20 30.58
N PRO A 193 24.98 -3.90 29.67
CA PRO A 193 24.38 -3.25 28.51
C PRO A 193 23.39 -2.14 28.93
N PRO A 194 23.36 -1.03 28.19
CA PRO A 194 22.44 0.07 28.49
C PRO A 194 20.98 -0.34 28.25
N ARG A 195 20.06 0.42 28.84
CA ARG A 195 18.61 0.28 28.70
C ARG A 195 17.99 1.66 28.55
N LEU A 196 16.77 1.72 28.04
CA LEU A 196 15.97 2.95 28.01
C LEU A 196 15.80 3.49 29.44
N LYS A 197 15.98 4.79 29.63
CA LYS A 197 15.93 5.47 30.94
C LYS A 197 14.55 5.40 31.57
N ASP A 198 13.51 5.72 30.79
CA ASP A 198 12.11 5.68 31.22
C ASP A 198 11.46 4.36 30.81
N LYS A 199 11.32 3.43 31.77
CA LYS A 199 10.72 2.10 31.53
C LYS A 199 9.20 2.13 31.37
N THR A 200 8.54 3.20 31.80
CA THR A 200 7.09 3.31 31.76
C THR A 200 6.59 3.93 30.45
N LYS A 201 7.44 4.72 29.79
CA LYS A 201 7.13 5.36 28.50
C LYS A 201 7.09 4.39 27.32
N TRP A 202 7.86 3.31 27.36
CA TRP A 202 8.11 2.43 26.20
C TRP A 202 7.49 1.06 26.38
N SER A 203 6.98 0.47 25.29
CA SER A 203 6.36 -0.85 25.35
C SER A 203 7.34 -1.94 25.78
N THR A 204 6.81 -3.05 26.30
CA THR A 204 7.60 -4.25 26.60
C THR A 204 8.25 -4.82 25.33
N GLY A 205 7.63 -4.65 24.17
CA GLY A 205 8.17 -5.01 22.86
C GLY A 205 9.44 -4.23 22.55
N PHE A 206 9.40 -2.90 22.66
CA PHE A 206 10.57 -2.06 22.41
C PHE A 206 11.71 -2.33 23.39
N GLN A 207 11.40 -2.48 24.67
CA GLN A 207 12.38 -2.84 25.70
C GLN A 207 13.03 -4.20 25.42
N SER A 208 12.25 -5.18 24.95
CA SER A 208 12.74 -6.50 24.57
C SER A 208 13.65 -6.43 23.34
N PHE A 209 13.27 -5.67 22.31
CA PHE A 209 14.09 -5.44 21.11
C PHE A 209 15.47 -4.86 21.48
N VAL A 210 15.50 -3.77 22.25
CA VAL A 210 16.75 -3.15 22.73
C VAL A 210 17.59 -4.14 23.54
N LYS A 211 16.96 -4.92 24.43
CA LYS A 211 17.66 -5.93 25.23
C LYS A 211 18.29 -7.03 24.37
N MET A 212 17.62 -7.47 23.31
CA MET A 212 18.13 -8.50 22.40
C MET A 212 19.27 -8.00 21.52
N ALA A 213 19.15 -6.79 20.96
CA ALA A 213 20.20 -6.15 20.17
C ALA A 213 21.47 -5.91 21.01
N LEU A 214 21.31 -5.55 22.29
CA LEU A 214 22.41 -5.22 23.20
C LEU A 214 22.90 -6.42 24.03
N ILE A 215 22.81 -7.65 23.51
CA ILE A 215 23.46 -8.81 24.13
C ILE A 215 24.98 -8.66 24.03
N LYS A 216 25.65 -8.57 25.20
CA LYS A 216 27.11 -8.38 25.30
C LYS A 216 27.94 -9.49 24.67
N ASN A 217 27.49 -10.74 24.76
CA ASN A 217 28.20 -11.87 24.14
C ASN A 217 27.80 -11.97 22.66
N PRO A 218 28.69 -11.69 21.70
CA PRO A 218 28.33 -11.71 20.28
C PRO A 218 27.82 -13.07 19.82
N ARG A 219 28.28 -14.18 20.40
CA ARG A 219 27.78 -15.53 20.04
C ARG A 219 26.32 -15.79 20.40
N LYS A 220 25.77 -15.00 21.34
CA LYS A 220 24.37 -15.07 21.75
C LYS A 220 23.53 -13.93 21.17
N ARG A 221 24.16 -12.96 20.49
CA ARG A 221 23.47 -11.83 19.88
C ARG A 221 22.79 -12.32 18.60
N PRO A 222 21.49 -12.05 18.40
CA PRO A 222 20.78 -12.48 17.19
C PRO A 222 21.36 -11.81 15.94
N SER A 223 21.21 -12.47 14.79
CA SER A 223 21.53 -11.88 13.48
C SER A 223 20.46 -10.86 13.04
N ALA A 224 20.73 -10.13 11.95
CA ALA A 224 19.74 -9.24 11.35
C ALA A 224 18.45 -9.99 10.95
N GLU A 225 18.59 -11.17 10.36
CA GLU A 225 17.47 -12.05 9.98
C GLU A 225 16.62 -12.47 11.19
N THR A 226 17.27 -12.95 12.26
CA THR A 226 16.55 -13.36 13.48
C THR A 226 15.84 -12.17 14.11
N LEU A 227 16.44 -10.98 14.12
CA LEU A 227 15.78 -9.77 14.62
C LEU A 227 14.65 -9.27 13.73
N LEU A 228 14.67 -9.53 12.41
CA LEU A 228 13.54 -9.22 11.54
C LEU A 228 12.37 -10.17 11.83
N GLN A 229 12.63 -11.46 12.02
CA GLN A 229 11.62 -12.46 12.37
C GLN A 229 11.04 -12.24 13.78
N MET A 230 11.89 -11.93 14.77
CA MET A 230 11.46 -11.57 16.12
C MET A 230 10.88 -10.16 16.20
N GLY A 231 11.31 -9.29 15.28
CA GLY A 231 10.77 -7.96 15.03
C GLY A 231 9.27 -8.02 14.84
N ALA A 232 8.72 -9.11 14.28
CA ALA A 232 7.30 -9.43 14.24
C ALA A 232 6.56 -9.21 15.60
N CYS A 233 7.25 -9.27 16.74
CA CYS A 233 6.71 -8.95 18.08
C CYS A 233 6.85 -7.47 18.50
N PHE A 234 7.86 -6.74 18.01
CA PHE A 234 7.89 -5.27 17.96
C PHE A 234 6.85 -4.73 16.95
N SER A 235 6.19 -5.66 16.24
CA SER A 235 5.42 -5.48 15.02
C SER A 235 4.00 -6.02 15.02
N LYS A 236 3.29 -6.08 16.15
CA LYS A 236 1.81 -6.11 16.04
C LYS A 236 1.23 -4.92 15.22
N VAL A 237 2.09 -3.98 14.85
CA VAL A 237 1.87 -2.86 13.95
C VAL A 237 2.18 -3.18 12.46
N PHE A 238 2.69 -4.37 12.06
CA PHE A 238 3.30 -4.56 10.72
C PHE A 238 2.46 -5.40 9.76
N ASN A 239 1.19 -5.64 10.08
CA ASN A 239 0.27 -5.84 8.99
C ASN A 239 0.12 -4.49 8.29
N GLU A 240 0.20 -4.47 6.96
CA GLU A 240 -0.46 -3.42 6.19
C GLU A 240 -1.83 -3.23 6.84
N TYR A 241 -2.13 -2.05 7.37
CA TYR A 241 -3.42 -1.84 7.98
C TYR A 241 -4.48 -2.04 6.90
N GLN A 242 -5.12 -3.20 6.91
CA GLN A 242 -6.24 -3.47 6.04
C GLN A 242 -7.43 -2.76 6.66
N TYR A 243 -7.70 -1.56 6.15
CA TYR A 243 -8.88 -0.82 6.51
C TYR A 243 -10.01 -1.17 5.55
N LEU A 244 -11.14 -1.58 6.11
CA LEU A 244 -12.40 -1.62 5.37
C LEU A 244 -13.05 -0.24 5.47
N ILE A 245 -13.34 0.38 4.32
CA ILE A 245 -14.02 1.69 4.26
C ILE A 245 -15.46 1.47 3.83
N LEU A 246 -16.40 1.99 4.62
CA LEU A 246 -17.84 1.83 4.41
C LEU A 246 -18.51 3.18 4.21
N GLY A 247 -19.34 3.30 3.19
CA GLY A 247 -20.15 4.48 2.94
C GLY A 247 -21.57 4.24 3.44
N ALA A 248 -22.09 5.15 4.27
CA ALA A 248 -23.43 5.06 4.83
C ALA A 248 -24.15 6.41 4.74
N GLU A 249 -25.44 6.43 5.09
CA GLU A 249 -26.24 7.65 5.07
C GLU A 249 -25.75 8.72 6.04
N GLU A 250 -25.14 8.30 7.15
CA GLU A 250 -24.63 9.19 8.19
C GLU A 250 -23.17 9.60 8.02
N GLY A 251 -22.44 8.97 7.10
CA GLY A 251 -21.01 9.17 7.00
C GLY A 251 -20.25 8.09 6.26
N ILE A 252 -18.94 8.33 6.14
CA ILE A 252 -17.95 7.33 5.72
C ILE A 252 -17.28 6.82 7.00
N TYR A 253 -17.18 5.52 7.13
CA TYR A 253 -16.62 4.82 8.28
C TYR A 253 -15.41 3.97 7.90
N THR A 254 -14.52 3.74 8.85
CA THR A 254 -13.40 2.81 8.75
C THR A 254 -13.48 1.72 9.81
N LEU A 255 -13.09 0.51 9.43
CA LEU A 255 -12.84 -0.61 10.32
C LEU A 255 -11.40 -1.08 10.14
N ASN A 256 -10.64 -1.17 11.23
CA ASN A 256 -9.31 -1.76 11.20
C ASN A 256 -9.42 -3.30 11.32
N LEU A 257 -9.15 -4.03 10.23
CA LEU A 257 -9.24 -5.49 10.23
C LEU A 257 -8.18 -6.17 11.11
N ASN A 258 -7.14 -5.45 11.55
CA ASN A 258 -6.14 -5.96 12.49
C ASN A 258 -6.57 -5.86 13.96
N GLU A 259 -7.58 -5.01 14.26
CA GLU A 259 -8.07 -4.73 15.61
C GLU A 259 -9.56 -5.10 15.73
N LEU A 260 -9.97 -6.21 15.10
CA LEU A 260 -11.36 -6.70 15.12
C LEU A 260 -11.95 -6.91 16.51
N HIS A 261 -11.13 -7.00 17.56
CA HIS A 261 -11.59 -7.16 18.94
C HIS A 261 -12.15 -5.86 19.55
N GLU A 262 -11.97 -4.71 18.89
CA GLU A 262 -12.50 -3.43 19.37
C GLU A 262 -13.93 -3.13 18.86
N ASP A 263 -14.50 -3.96 17.97
CA ASP A 263 -15.91 -3.93 17.47
C ASP A 263 -16.47 -2.53 17.13
N THR A 264 -15.61 -1.55 16.81
CA THR A 264 -16.02 -0.15 16.65
C THR A 264 -15.73 0.36 15.24
N LEU A 265 -16.79 0.79 14.57
CA LEU A 265 -16.71 1.54 13.31
C LEU A 265 -16.40 2.99 13.61
N GLU A 266 -15.30 3.49 13.04
CA GLU A 266 -14.87 4.86 13.25
C GLU A 266 -15.35 5.77 12.11
N LYS A 267 -16.10 6.83 12.45
CA LYS A 267 -16.65 7.76 11.47
C LYS A 267 -15.57 8.69 10.90
N LEU A 268 -15.02 8.43 9.71
CA LEU A 268 -14.06 9.30 9.02
C LEU A 268 -14.66 10.66 8.62
N LEU A 269 -15.81 10.64 7.94
CA LEU A 269 -16.45 11.84 7.39
C LEU A 269 -17.94 11.83 7.72
N PRO A 270 -18.53 12.94 8.22
CA PRO A 270 -19.93 12.99 8.64
C PRO A 270 -20.91 13.27 7.48
N GLN A 271 -20.52 12.97 6.23
CA GLN A 271 -21.35 13.25 5.07
C GLN A 271 -21.96 11.97 4.52
N ARG A 272 -23.26 12.00 4.19
CA ARG A 272 -23.94 10.95 3.44
C ARG A 272 -23.09 10.52 2.26
N CYS A 273 -22.88 9.23 2.12
CA CYS A 273 -22.10 8.65 1.04
C CYS A 273 -22.91 7.57 0.33
N THR A 274 -22.97 7.64 -1.00
CA THR A 274 -23.71 6.68 -1.83
C THR A 274 -22.81 5.83 -2.72
N TRP A 275 -21.54 6.21 -2.88
CA TRP A 275 -20.56 5.49 -3.68
C TRP A 275 -19.15 5.80 -3.19
N LEU A 276 -18.28 4.79 -3.18
CA LEU A 276 -16.87 4.90 -2.79
C LEU A 276 -15.99 4.16 -3.80
N TYR A 277 -14.78 4.66 -4.00
CA TYR A 277 -13.73 3.96 -4.70
C TYR A 277 -12.38 4.43 -4.18
N VAL A 278 -11.45 3.50 -3.96
CA VAL A 278 -10.11 3.81 -3.46
C VAL A 278 -9.09 3.46 -4.51
N MET A 279 -8.19 4.39 -4.81
CA MET A 279 -7.03 4.18 -5.67
C MET A 279 -5.84 4.93 -5.09
N ASN A 280 -4.72 4.22 -4.86
CA ASN A 280 -3.45 4.78 -4.36
C ASN A 280 -3.61 5.80 -3.21
N ASN A 281 -4.27 5.42 -2.11
CA ASN A 281 -4.56 6.27 -0.94
C ASN A 281 -5.48 7.48 -1.20
N VAL A 282 -6.08 7.59 -2.39
CA VAL A 282 -7.11 8.56 -2.69
C VAL A 282 -8.47 7.88 -2.63
N LEU A 283 -9.31 8.36 -1.72
CA LEU A 283 -10.69 7.95 -1.63
C LEU A 283 -11.55 8.88 -2.49
N MET A 284 -12.17 8.32 -3.51
CA MET A 284 -13.24 8.97 -4.24
C MET A 284 -14.57 8.65 -3.57
N SER A 285 -15.41 9.65 -3.36
CA SER A 285 -16.75 9.46 -2.81
C SER A 285 -17.79 10.27 -3.57
N VAL A 286 -18.99 9.72 -3.75
CA VAL A 286 -20.17 10.54 -4.06
C VAL A 286 -20.83 10.84 -2.72
N SER A 287 -20.71 12.09 -2.27
CA SER A 287 -21.12 12.46 -0.93
C SER A 287 -21.75 13.85 -0.82
N GLY A 288 -22.38 14.09 0.34
CA GLY A 288 -23.00 15.35 0.71
C GLY A 288 -24.44 15.52 0.18
N LYS A 289 -25.06 16.65 0.56
CA LYS A 289 -26.49 16.93 0.28
C LYS A 289 -26.85 17.01 -1.20
N SER A 290 -25.88 17.38 -2.04
CA SER A 290 -26.07 17.56 -3.48
C SER A 290 -25.56 16.39 -4.32
N SER A 291 -25.21 15.26 -3.69
CA SER A 291 -24.60 14.09 -4.33
C SER A 291 -23.51 14.48 -5.33
N GLN A 292 -22.37 14.94 -4.83
CA GLN A 292 -21.26 15.42 -5.68
C GLN A 292 -20.06 14.51 -5.51
N LEU A 293 -19.20 14.42 -6.52
CA LEU A 293 -17.96 13.67 -6.43
C LEU A 293 -16.91 14.46 -5.64
N TYR A 294 -16.30 13.81 -4.65
CA TYR A 294 -15.20 14.32 -3.84
C TYR A 294 -13.99 13.41 -3.98
N SER A 295 -12.81 14.02 -3.91
CA SER A 295 -11.53 13.33 -3.76
C SER A 295 -11.00 13.64 -2.36
N HIS A 296 -10.67 12.59 -1.61
CA HIS A 296 -10.16 12.69 -0.26
C HIS A 296 -8.79 12.02 -0.17
N SER A 297 -7.84 12.70 0.47
CA SER A 297 -6.54 12.09 0.79
C SER A 297 -6.71 11.23 2.04
N LEU A 298 -6.68 9.90 1.91
CA LEU A 298 -6.82 9.00 3.06
C LEU A 298 -5.72 9.24 4.09
N THR A 299 -4.48 9.43 3.62
CA THR A 299 -3.33 9.78 4.46
C THR A 299 -3.62 10.96 5.37
N ALA A 300 -4.07 12.08 4.80
CA ALA A 300 -4.37 13.29 5.57
C ALA A 300 -5.60 13.13 6.48
N LEU A 301 -6.60 12.34 6.07
CA LEU A 301 -7.78 12.04 6.91
C LEU A 301 -7.42 11.21 8.14
N PHE A 302 -6.60 10.17 7.97
CA PHE A 302 -6.12 9.34 9.07
C PHE A 302 -5.18 10.11 10.00
N GLU A 303 -4.30 10.96 9.45
CA GLU A 303 -3.43 11.85 10.23
C GLU A 303 -4.22 12.82 11.11
N GLN A 304 -5.30 13.44 10.60
CA GLN A 304 -6.13 14.37 11.37
C GLN A 304 -6.77 13.72 12.60
N LYS A 305 -7.01 12.40 12.53
CA LYS A 305 -7.59 11.60 13.62
C LYS A 305 -6.56 10.90 14.50
N GLY A 306 -5.27 11.01 14.19
CA GLY A 306 -4.20 10.36 14.95
C GLY A 306 -3.98 8.88 14.60
N HIS A 307 -4.52 8.39 13.48
CA HIS A 307 -4.20 7.05 12.97
C HIS A 307 -2.88 7.11 12.19
N ASP A 308 -1.85 6.46 12.73
CA ASP A 308 -0.53 6.37 12.10
C ASP A 308 -0.56 5.35 10.93
N LEU A 309 -0.84 5.81 9.71
CA LEU A 309 -0.46 5.05 8.52
C LEU A 309 1.08 5.02 8.43
N LEU A 310 1.65 3.83 8.64
CA LEU A 310 3.08 3.53 8.80
C LEU A 310 4.04 4.09 7.74
N ALA A 311 3.54 4.50 6.57
CA ALA A 311 4.36 5.03 5.49
C ALA A 311 4.44 6.59 5.45
N SER A 312 3.62 7.31 6.23
CA SER A 312 3.45 8.77 6.05
C SER A 312 4.09 9.65 7.13
N THR A 313 4.39 9.11 8.32
CA THR A 313 4.76 9.94 9.48
C THR A 313 6.21 10.42 9.49
N VAL A 314 7.04 10.00 8.53
CA VAL A 314 8.40 10.54 8.35
C VAL A 314 8.41 11.65 7.30
N CYS A 315 7.50 11.61 6.31
CA CYS A 315 7.32 12.66 5.29
C CYS A 315 6.54 13.89 5.78
N SER A 316 5.86 13.81 6.93
CA SER A 316 5.05 14.92 7.46
C SER A 316 5.85 16.18 7.81
N LEU A 317 7.18 16.13 7.78
CA LEU A 317 8.06 17.30 7.99
C LEU A 317 8.34 18.10 6.71
N CYS A 318 8.12 17.52 5.51
CA CYS A 318 8.40 18.17 4.22
C CYS A 318 7.13 18.51 3.41
N ILE A 319 5.94 18.08 3.84
CA ILE A 319 4.71 18.43 3.13
C ILE A 319 4.25 19.82 3.60
N HIS A 320 4.62 20.83 2.82
CA HIS A 320 3.97 22.14 2.85
C HIS A 320 2.44 21.96 2.94
N ARG A 321 1.81 22.71 3.86
CA ARG A 321 0.36 22.86 4.14
C ARG A 321 -0.54 23.24 2.93
N LYS A 322 -0.31 22.71 1.73
CA LYS A 322 -0.95 23.15 0.47
C LYS A 322 -1.90 22.13 -0.14
N PHE A 323 -2.03 20.91 0.37
CA PHE A 323 -2.97 19.93 -0.16
C PHE A 323 -4.27 19.92 0.67
N ALA A 324 -5.38 20.24 0.02
CA ALA A 324 -6.69 20.17 0.64
C ALA A 324 -7.04 18.69 0.91
N ILE A 325 -7.38 18.38 2.16
CA ILE A 325 -7.74 17.02 2.63
C ILE A 325 -8.88 16.43 1.82
N SER A 326 -9.83 17.27 1.41
CA SER A 326 -10.99 16.90 0.62
C SER A 326 -11.27 17.96 -0.43
N VAL A 327 -11.36 17.55 -1.69
CA VAL A 327 -11.55 18.43 -2.85
C VAL A 327 -12.84 18.04 -3.56
N LYS A 328 -13.69 19.03 -3.84
CA LYS A 328 -14.87 18.86 -4.69
C LYS A 328 -14.46 18.81 -6.14
N ILE A 329 -14.93 17.80 -6.88
CA ILE A 329 -14.73 17.76 -8.32
C ILE A 329 -15.78 18.68 -8.97
N PRO A 330 -15.38 19.70 -9.75
CA PRO A 330 -16.30 20.62 -10.41
C PRO A 330 -17.23 19.87 -11.37
N ASP A 331 -18.40 20.47 -11.66
CA ASP A 331 -19.38 19.96 -12.65
C ASP A 331 -19.94 18.54 -12.40
N THR A 332 -19.75 18.00 -11.20
CA THR A 332 -20.25 16.67 -10.79
C THR A 332 -21.47 16.74 -9.84
N LYS A 333 -22.15 17.88 -9.76
CA LYS A 333 -23.30 18.06 -8.86
C LYS A 333 -24.49 17.20 -9.34
N GLY A 334 -25.14 16.49 -8.42
CA GLY A 334 -26.26 15.60 -8.74
C GLY A 334 -25.81 14.29 -9.38
N CYS A 335 -24.59 13.85 -9.10
CA CYS A 335 -24.05 12.58 -9.55
C CYS A 335 -24.94 11.42 -9.07
N ARG A 336 -25.40 10.60 -10.02
CA ARG A 336 -26.34 9.49 -9.78
C ARG A 336 -25.68 8.12 -9.79
N ARG A 337 -24.69 7.92 -10.66
CA ARG A 337 -23.92 6.67 -10.81
C ARG A 337 -22.47 6.99 -11.15
N CYS A 338 -21.58 6.12 -10.70
CA CYS A 338 -20.16 6.14 -11.04
C CYS A 338 -19.72 4.73 -11.41
N SER A 339 -18.82 4.63 -12.38
CA SER A 339 -18.11 3.39 -12.72
C SER A 339 -16.66 3.73 -13.01
N VAL A 340 -15.77 2.79 -12.67
CA VAL A 340 -14.33 2.92 -12.85
C VAL A 340 -13.85 1.70 -13.62
N ALA A 341 -13.07 1.93 -14.68
CA ALA A 341 -12.42 0.86 -15.42
C ALA A 341 -10.95 1.19 -15.64
N ARG A 342 -10.09 0.20 -15.44
CA ARG A 342 -8.67 0.25 -15.79
C ARG A 342 -8.51 -0.35 -17.19
N ASN A 343 -7.88 0.40 -18.09
CA ASN A 343 -7.52 -0.11 -19.38
C ASN A 343 -6.20 -0.92 -19.25
N PRO A 344 -6.22 -2.25 -19.41
CA PRO A 344 -5.02 -3.07 -19.22
C PRO A 344 -3.97 -2.89 -20.33
N TYR A 345 -4.33 -2.26 -21.46
CA TYR A 345 -3.43 -2.05 -22.59
C TYR A 345 -2.62 -0.75 -22.48
N THR A 346 -3.22 0.29 -21.89
CA THR A 346 -2.60 1.61 -21.73
C THR A 346 -2.26 1.93 -20.28
N ASP A 347 -2.61 1.04 -19.35
CA ASP A 347 -2.54 1.24 -17.89
C ASP A 347 -3.28 2.48 -17.37
N SER A 348 -4.23 2.99 -18.17
CA SER A 348 -5.00 4.19 -17.84
C SER A 348 -6.27 3.83 -17.09
N THR A 349 -6.51 4.46 -15.95
CA THR A 349 -7.75 4.28 -15.17
C THR A 349 -8.72 5.42 -15.40
N PHE A 350 -9.94 5.09 -15.83
CA PHE A 350 -10.99 6.04 -16.14
C PHE A 350 -12.11 5.94 -15.11
N LEU A 351 -12.62 7.09 -14.67
CA LEU A 351 -13.82 7.19 -13.84
C LEU A 351 -14.88 7.96 -14.61
N CYS A 352 -16.03 7.34 -14.85
CA CYS A 352 -17.17 7.99 -15.47
C CYS A 352 -18.26 8.24 -14.43
N ALA A 353 -18.83 9.45 -14.44
CA ALA A 353 -19.90 9.87 -13.54
C ALA A 353 -21.11 10.36 -14.35
N ALA A 354 -22.29 9.83 -14.01
CA ALA A 354 -23.56 10.27 -14.57
C ALA A 354 -24.13 11.44 -13.78
N VAL A 355 -24.27 12.60 -14.42
CA VAL A 355 -24.76 13.85 -13.83
C VAL A 355 -26.00 14.34 -14.61
N PRO A 356 -26.77 15.31 -14.09
CA PRO A 356 -27.97 15.79 -14.79
C PRO A 356 -27.64 16.45 -16.14
N SER A 357 -26.43 17.01 -16.29
CA SER A 357 -25.96 17.62 -17.54
C SER A 357 -25.39 16.63 -18.55
N GLY A 358 -25.25 15.34 -18.21
CA GLY A 358 -24.68 14.31 -19.08
C GLY A 358 -23.68 13.40 -18.36
N LEU A 359 -22.55 13.13 -19.00
CA LEU A 359 -21.48 12.28 -18.47
C LEU A 359 -20.22 13.09 -18.25
N VAL A 360 -19.59 12.92 -17.09
CA VAL A 360 -18.26 13.46 -16.77
C VAL A 360 -17.26 12.32 -16.80
N LEU A 361 -16.25 12.41 -17.66
CA LEU A 361 -15.16 11.46 -17.76
C LEU A 361 -13.90 12.05 -17.11
N LEU A 362 -13.31 11.28 -16.21
CA LEU A 362 -12.11 11.59 -15.45
C LEU A 362 -11.03 10.55 -15.75
N LEU A 363 -9.78 10.99 -15.87
CA LEU A 363 -8.61 10.12 -16.07
C LEU A 363 -7.69 10.21 -14.87
N TRP A 364 -7.24 9.07 -14.35
CA TRP A 364 -6.25 9.01 -13.29
C TRP A 364 -4.89 9.50 -13.79
N TYR A 365 -4.31 10.50 -13.11
CA TYR A 365 -2.99 11.04 -13.43
C TYR A 365 -1.99 10.70 -12.32
N GLU A 366 -1.23 9.62 -12.55
CA GLU A 366 -0.27 9.03 -11.60
C GLU A 366 0.71 10.06 -10.99
N PRO A 367 1.32 11.00 -11.76
CA PRO A 367 2.29 11.93 -11.18
C PRO A 367 1.71 12.90 -10.13
N LEU A 368 0.40 13.16 -10.17
CA LEU A 368 -0.28 14.01 -9.18
C LEU A 368 -1.21 13.24 -8.24
N GLN A 369 -1.29 11.91 -8.37
CA GLN A 369 -2.15 11.04 -7.57
C GLN A 369 -3.59 11.59 -7.49
N LYS A 370 -4.22 11.88 -8.64
CA LYS A 370 -5.60 12.37 -8.69
C LYS A 370 -6.28 12.09 -10.02
N PHE A 371 -7.61 12.05 -9.97
CA PHE A 371 -8.46 12.07 -11.15
C PHE A 371 -8.54 13.49 -11.75
N MET A 372 -8.17 13.60 -13.02
CA MET A 372 -8.19 14.84 -13.80
C MET A 372 -9.38 14.84 -14.75
N HIS A 373 -10.09 15.97 -14.84
CA HIS A 373 -11.22 16.12 -15.76
C HIS A 373 -10.75 15.99 -17.20
N LEU A 374 -11.28 15.00 -17.91
CA LEU A 374 -10.91 14.70 -19.28
C LEU A 374 -11.94 15.27 -20.26
N LYS A 375 -13.22 14.94 -20.08
CA LYS A 375 -14.28 15.34 -21.02
C LYS A 375 -15.65 15.42 -20.33
N HIS A 376 -16.47 16.38 -20.75
CA HIS A 376 -17.90 16.43 -20.44
C HIS A 376 -18.69 16.10 -21.72
N ILE A 377 -19.63 15.16 -21.63
CA ILE A 377 -20.42 14.67 -22.75
C ILE A 377 -21.88 14.97 -22.45
N ALA A 378 -22.44 15.98 -23.11
CA ALA A 378 -23.83 16.37 -22.96
C ALA A 378 -24.77 15.33 -23.59
N VAL A 379 -25.38 14.48 -22.76
CA VAL A 379 -26.34 13.44 -23.14
C VAL A 379 -27.50 13.44 -22.17
N LYS A 380 -28.72 13.34 -22.69
CA LYS A 380 -29.91 13.14 -21.84
C LYS A 380 -29.94 11.68 -21.39
N LEU A 381 -29.58 11.44 -20.14
CA LEU A 381 -29.60 10.12 -19.53
C LEU A 381 -30.99 9.81 -18.95
N PRO A 382 -31.49 8.56 -19.05
CA PRO A 382 -32.70 8.11 -18.36
C PRO A 382 -32.66 8.35 -16.85
N ASP A 383 -33.81 8.41 -16.19
CA ASP A 383 -33.90 8.62 -14.74
C ASP A 383 -33.30 7.45 -13.95
N ALA A 384 -33.56 6.22 -14.40
CA ALA A 384 -32.98 4.99 -13.87
C ALA A 384 -31.86 4.47 -14.77
N LEU A 385 -30.70 4.21 -14.18
CA LEU A 385 -29.53 3.59 -14.82
C LEU A 385 -29.22 2.30 -14.06
N PRO A 386 -29.91 1.18 -14.38
CA PRO A 386 -29.65 -0.11 -13.75
C PRO A 386 -28.26 -0.63 -14.12
N ILE A 387 -27.90 -0.50 -15.41
CA ILE A 387 -26.57 -0.80 -15.93
C ILE A 387 -25.83 0.52 -16.14
N PHE A 388 -24.60 0.59 -15.64
CA PHE A 388 -23.69 1.72 -15.83
C PHE A 388 -22.25 1.21 -15.76
N GLU A 389 -21.82 0.48 -16.80
CA GLU A 389 -20.55 -0.24 -16.79
C GLU A 389 -19.63 0.23 -17.91
N LEU A 390 -18.35 0.48 -17.59
CA LEU A 390 -17.33 0.85 -18.55
C LEU A 390 -16.68 -0.41 -19.14
N LEU A 391 -16.90 -0.64 -20.43
CA LEU A 391 -16.30 -1.73 -21.19
C LEU A 391 -15.02 -1.24 -21.89
N VAL A 392 -13.92 -1.95 -21.71
CA VAL A 392 -12.63 -1.62 -22.34
C VAL A 392 -12.42 -2.49 -23.57
N LEU A 393 -12.14 -1.85 -24.71
CA LEU A 393 -11.79 -2.52 -25.97
C LEU A 393 -10.30 -2.34 -26.27
N VAL A 394 -9.70 -3.34 -26.92
CA VAL A 394 -8.28 -3.30 -27.34
C VAL A 394 -8.01 -2.17 -28.33
N SER A 395 -8.99 -1.89 -29.21
CA SER A 395 -8.86 -0.95 -30.32
C SER A 395 -9.04 0.51 -29.92
N ASP A 396 -9.70 0.76 -28.79
CA ASP A 396 -10.20 2.08 -28.45
C ASP A 396 -9.35 2.70 -27.33
N GLU A 397 -9.03 3.98 -27.49
CA GLU A 397 -8.24 4.73 -26.50
C GLU A 397 -9.04 4.97 -25.19
N PHE A 398 -10.36 5.10 -25.29
CA PHE A 398 -11.26 5.30 -24.16
C PHE A 398 -12.27 4.15 -24.04
N PRO A 399 -12.74 3.84 -22.82
CA PRO A 399 -13.78 2.85 -22.62
C PRO A 399 -15.12 3.27 -23.25
N GLN A 400 -15.96 2.28 -23.50
CA GLN A 400 -17.33 2.45 -23.96
C GLN A 400 -18.28 2.28 -22.76
N LEU A 401 -19.28 3.16 -22.62
CA LEU A 401 -20.23 3.06 -21.51
C LEU A 401 -21.44 2.21 -21.93
N CYS A 402 -21.62 1.06 -21.29
CA CYS A 402 -22.81 0.23 -21.43
C CYS A 402 -23.90 0.71 -20.47
N VAL A 403 -25.08 1.02 -21.01
CA VAL A 403 -26.26 1.45 -20.24
C VAL A 403 -27.45 0.49 -20.34
N GLY A 404 -27.32 -0.58 -21.13
CA GLY A 404 -28.40 -1.54 -21.37
C GLY A 404 -27.99 -2.69 -22.29
N VAL A 405 -28.83 -3.72 -22.36
CA VAL A 405 -28.67 -4.87 -23.25
C VAL A 405 -30.01 -5.16 -23.93
N ARG A 406 -30.01 -5.50 -25.21
CA ARG A 406 -31.19 -5.86 -26.00
C ARG A 406 -30.99 -7.15 -26.78
N HIS A 407 -32.08 -7.83 -27.14
CA HIS A 407 -32.03 -8.94 -28.08
C HIS A 407 -31.96 -8.42 -29.53
N CYS A 408 -31.13 -9.05 -30.39
CA CYS A 408 -31.26 -8.87 -31.83
C CYS A 408 -32.46 -9.66 -32.35
N SER A 409 -33.49 -8.96 -32.83
CA SER A 409 -34.71 -9.50 -33.44
C SER A 409 -34.46 -10.04 -34.85
N ASN A 410 -33.74 -11.17 -34.97
CA ASN A 410 -33.44 -11.82 -36.26
C ASN A 410 -34.08 -13.21 -36.43
N GLY A 411 -35.23 -13.49 -35.82
CA GLY A 411 -36.01 -14.71 -36.09
C GLY A 411 -35.34 -16.06 -35.76
N LYS A 412 -34.18 -16.05 -35.09
CA LYS A 412 -33.43 -17.24 -34.67
C LYS A 412 -33.92 -17.80 -33.33
N PRO A 413 -33.77 -19.11 -33.05
CA PRO A 413 -34.16 -19.74 -31.78
C PRO A 413 -33.48 -19.06 -30.57
N LYS A 414 -34.18 -19.01 -29.43
CA LYS A 414 -33.81 -18.25 -28.21
C LYS A 414 -32.40 -18.54 -27.67
N THR A 415 -31.85 -19.72 -27.95
CA THR A 415 -30.53 -20.19 -27.49
C THR A 415 -29.34 -19.65 -28.30
N GLU A 416 -29.56 -19.09 -29.50
CA GLU A 416 -28.49 -18.52 -30.36
C GLU A 416 -28.67 -17.02 -30.64
N GLN A 417 -29.57 -16.36 -29.91
CA GLN A 417 -29.84 -14.94 -30.14
C GLN A 417 -28.67 -14.08 -29.66
N GLN A 418 -27.99 -13.45 -30.62
CA GLN A 418 -27.00 -12.42 -30.37
C GLN A 418 -27.62 -11.27 -29.55
N LEU A 419 -26.93 -10.87 -28.48
CA LEU A 419 -27.27 -9.71 -27.69
C LEU A 419 -26.63 -8.46 -28.30
N LYS A 420 -27.27 -7.31 -28.09
CA LYS A 420 -26.75 -6.01 -28.49
C LYS A 420 -26.61 -5.14 -27.26
N PHE A 421 -25.42 -4.63 -27.00
CA PHE A 421 -25.18 -3.67 -25.93
C PHE A 421 -25.64 -2.27 -26.36
N ASP A 422 -26.31 -1.56 -25.46
CA ASP A 422 -26.63 -0.16 -25.61
C ASP A 422 -25.45 0.66 -25.12
N ILE A 423 -24.59 1.02 -26.08
CA ILE A 423 -23.33 1.71 -25.85
C ILE A 423 -23.48 3.21 -26.08
N ILE A 424 -22.95 3.99 -25.15
CA ILE A 424 -22.65 5.41 -25.32
C ILE A 424 -21.15 5.53 -25.58
N GLU A 425 -20.79 5.91 -26.81
CA GLU A 425 -19.41 6.16 -27.19
C GLU A 425 -18.88 7.43 -26.54
N LEU A 426 -17.78 7.33 -25.80
CA LEU A 426 -17.15 8.48 -25.16
C LEU A 426 -16.27 9.30 -26.14
N ASN A 427 -16.02 8.74 -27.33
CA ASN A 427 -15.06 9.25 -28.32
C ASN A 427 -15.70 10.24 -29.30
N GLY A 428 -17.00 10.07 -29.60
CA GLY A 428 -17.69 10.76 -30.70
C GLY A 428 -18.82 11.72 -30.29
N THR A 429 -19.57 12.17 -31.30
CA THR A 429 -20.80 12.95 -31.15
C THR A 429 -21.91 12.06 -30.57
N PRO A 430 -22.63 12.49 -29.52
CA PRO A 430 -23.56 11.62 -28.81
C PRO A 430 -24.70 11.14 -29.71
N VAL A 431 -24.82 9.81 -29.84
CA VAL A 431 -26.02 9.18 -30.36
C VAL A 431 -27.05 9.13 -29.23
N SER A 432 -28.30 9.48 -29.51
CA SER A 432 -29.41 9.40 -28.55
C SER A 432 -29.48 8.00 -27.94
N VAL A 433 -29.66 7.92 -26.61
CA VAL A 433 -29.91 6.64 -25.91
C VAL A 433 -31.12 5.97 -26.57
N PRO A 434 -30.99 4.74 -27.09
CA PRO A 434 -32.10 4.09 -27.77
C PRO A 434 -33.25 3.81 -26.78
N ASP A 435 -34.42 4.34 -27.09
CA ASP A 435 -35.61 4.24 -26.25
C ASP A 435 -36.25 2.85 -26.41
N SER A 436 -36.57 2.23 -25.27
CA SER A 436 -37.57 1.16 -25.07
C SER A 436 -37.38 -0.18 -25.83
N GLY A 437 -37.10 -1.25 -25.06
CA GLY A 437 -36.99 -2.63 -25.54
C GLY A 437 -35.86 -3.46 -24.89
N GLY A 438 -35.21 -2.92 -23.86
CA GLY A 438 -34.14 -3.56 -23.08
C GLY A 438 -34.54 -4.88 -22.44
N LEU A 439 -33.61 -5.84 -22.43
CA LEU A 439 -33.62 -6.93 -21.45
C LEU A 439 -33.53 -6.33 -20.04
N ASN A 440 -34.28 -6.88 -19.08
CA ASN A 440 -34.14 -6.56 -17.66
C ASN A 440 -32.86 -7.21 -17.11
N ALA A 441 -31.70 -6.72 -17.57
CA ALA A 441 -30.40 -7.09 -17.05
C ALA A 441 -30.09 -6.25 -15.80
N GLY A 442 -29.83 -6.92 -14.68
CA GLY A 442 -29.53 -6.30 -13.39
C GLY A 442 -28.09 -5.85 -13.28
N GLN A 443 -27.16 -6.56 -13.94
CA GLN A 443 -25.72 -6.28 -13.88
C GLN A 443 -25.04 -6.73 -15.17
N VAL A 444 -24.04 -5.97 -15.60
CA VAL A 444 -23.12 -6.34 -16.68
C VAL A 444 -21.71 -6.19 -16.12
N THR A 445 -20.85 -7.20 -16.32
CA THR A 445 -19.44 -7.09 -15.94
C THR A 445 -18.52 -7.74 -16.95
N GLN A 446 -17.42 -7.07 -17.28
CA GLN A 446 -16.38 -7.59 -18.18
C GLN A 446 -15.35 -8.39 -17.38
N LEU A 447 -15.13 -9.66 -17.73
CA LEU A 447 -14.12 -10.50 -17.06
C LEU A 447 -12.73 -10.31 -17.65
N ASP A 448 -12.65 -10.28 -18.98
CA ASP A 448 -11.40 -10.31 -19.69
C ASP A 448 -11.47 -9.46 -20.98
N ARG A 449 -10.55 -9.73 -21.90
CA ARG A 449 -10.40 -8.97 -23.16
C ARG A 449 -11.62 -9.05 -24.08
N ASP A 450 -12.37 -10.15 -24.06
CA ASP A 450 -13.53 -10.33 -24.93
C ASP A 450 -14.75 -10.88 -24.18
N THR A 451 -14.64 -11.38 -22.96
CA THR A 451 -15.74 -12.01 -22.21
C THR A 451 -16.50 -11.02 -21.31
N VAL A 452 -17.82 -11.00 -21.45
CA VAL A 452 -18.76 -10.18 -20.68
C VAL A 452 -19.88 -11.06 -20.10
N LEU A 453 -20.16 -10.87 -18.81
CA LEU A 453 -21.27 -11.49 -18.11
C LEU A 453 -22.45 -10.55 -18.01
N ILE A 454 -23.64 -11.10 -18.20
CA ILE A 454 -24.90 -10.38 -18.11
C ILE A 454 -25.80 -11.14 -17.15
N ALA A 455 -26.06 -10.56 -15.99
CA ALA A 455 -27.01 -11.08 -15.01
C ALA A 455 -28.43 -10.64 -15.39
N LEU A 456 -29.25 -11.60 -15.78
CA LEU A 456 -30.70 -11.47 -15.91
C LEU A 456 -31.36 -11.99 -14.64
N GLU A 457 -32.69 -11.90 -14.56
CA GLU A 457 -33.45 -12.27 -13.35
C GLU A 457 -33.08 -13.66 -12.82
N LYS A 458 -33.08 -14.72 -13.64
CA LYS A 458 -32.75 -16.10 -13.21
C LYS A 458 -31.65 -16.76 -14.03
N THR A 459 -31.00 -16.00 -14.91
CA THR A 459 -30.00 -16.53 -15.82
C THR A 459 -28.81 -15.60 -15.89
N VAL A 460 -27.63 -16.19 -16.02
CA VAL A 460 -26.40 -15.46 -16.31
C VAL A 460 -25.93 -15.87 -17.69
N LYS A 461 -25.78 -14.90 -18.58
CA LYS A 461 -25.30 -15.13 -19.95
C LYS A 461 -23.86 -14.68 -20.08
N ILE A 462 -23.03 -15.55 -20.67
CA ILE A 462 -21.63 -15.29 -20.99
C ILE A 462 -21.54 -15.04 -22.48
N VAL A 463 -21.27 -13.79 -22.85
CA VAL A 463 -21.16 -13.35 -24.24
C VAL A 463 -19.85 -12.65 -24.47
N ASN A 464 -19.48 -12.49 -25.73
CA ASN A 464 -18.35 -11.67 -26.09
C ASN A 464 -18.70 -10.18 -26.20
N LEU A 465 -17.74 -9.28 -26.45
CA LEU A 465 -18.01 -7.84 -26.60
C LEU A 465 -18.95 -7.49 -27.77
N GLN A 466 -19.12 -8.39 -28.74
CA GLN A 466 -20.10 -8.24 -29.82
C GLN A 466 -21.46 -8.91 -29.49
N GLY A 467 -21.63 -9.38 -28.26
CA GLY A 467 -22.85 -9.99 -27.73
C GLY A 467 -23.15 -11.39 -28.27
N ARG A 468 -22.14 -12.09 -28.82
CA ARG A 468 -22.27 -13.49 -29.24
C ARG A 468 -21.99 -14.41 -28.06
N PRO A 469 -22.74 -15.51 -27.88
CA PRO A 469 -22.45 -16.50 -26.83
C PRO A 469 -21.00 -16.97 -26.87
N SER A 470 -20.37 -17.11 -25.70
CA SER A 470 -19.02 -17.69 -25.60
C SER A 470 -19.02 -19.13 -26.11
N LYS A 471 -17.92 -19.51 -26.78
CA LYS A 471 -17.70 -20.88 -27.27
C LYS A 471 -16.86 -21.73 -26.33
N GLU A 472 -16.11 -21.08 -25.45
CA GLU A 472 -15.16 -21.73 -24.54
C GLU A 472 -15.77 -21.99 -23.17
N LEU A 473 -16.66 -21.10 -22.72
CA LEU A 473 -17.33 -21.15 -21.43
C LEU A 473 -18.81 -21.53 -21.59
N THR A 474 -19.45 -21.93 -20.50
CA THR A 474 -20.91 -22.16 -20.46
C THR A 474 -21.65 -20.87 -20.79
N ALA A 475 -22.20 -20.79 -22.00
CA ALA A 475 -22.85 -19.60 -22.54
C ALA A 475 -24.05 -19.09 -21.72
N GLU A 476 -24.77 -19.99 -21.05
CA GLU A 476 -25.94 -19.65 -20.24
C GLU A 476 -26.00 -20.53 -18.98
N MET A 477 -26.04 -19.90 -17.81
CA MET A 477 -26.18 -20.55 -16.52
C MET A 477 -27.54 -20.23 -15.93
N LEU A 478 -28.31 -21.27 -15.58
CA LEU A 478 -29.61 -21.12 -14.94
C LEU A 478 -29.48 -21.15 -13.41
N PHE A 479 -30.22 -20.26 -12.74
CA PHE A 479 -30.43 -20.25 -11.31
C PHE A 479 -31.92 -20.46 -11.02
N ASP A 480 -32.21 -21.17 -9.93
CA ASP A 480 -33.56 -21.46 -9.43
C ASP A 480 -34.20 -20.26 -8.70
N PHE A 481 -33.40 -19.24 -8.38
CA PHE A 481 -33.78 -18.02 -7.68
C PHE A 481 -33.47 -16.75 -8.50
N PRO A 482 -34.06 -15.60 -8.14
CA PRO A 482 -33.69 -14.33 -8.75
C PRO A 482 -32.30 -13.86 -8.30
N VAL A 483 -31.41 -13.57 -9.26
CA VAL A 483 -30.05 -13.07 -9.04
C VAL A 483 -30.10 -11.57 -8.75
N GLU A 484 -29.70 -11.17 -7.53
CA GLU A 484 -29.64 -9.77 -7.12
C GLU A 484 -28.27 -9.13 -7.36
N THR A 485 -27.19 -9.89 -7.17
CA THR A 485 -25.83 -9.41 -7.39
C THR A 485 -24.96 -10.56 -7.87
N LEU A 486 -24.11 -10.28 -8.84
CA LEU A 486 -23.19 -11.25 -9.42
C LEU A 486 -21.75 -10.89 -9.05
N VAL A 487 -21.02 -11.81 -8.45
CA VAL A 487 -19.60 -11.66 -8.15
C VAL A 487 -18.81 -12.69 -8.93
N CYS A 488 -17.80 -12.23 -9.66
CA CYS A 488 -16.97 -13.09 -10.49
C CYS A 488 -15.70 -13.46 -9.73
N LEU A 489 -15.39 -14.76 -9.74
CA LEU A 489 -14.15 -15.34 -9.25
C LEU A 489 -13.32 -15.82 -10.44
N GLN A 490 -12.15 -16.40 -10.18
CA GLN A 490 -11.23 -16.83 -11.25
C GLN A 490 -11.83 -17.90 -12.18
N ASP A 491 -12.43 -18.96 -11.62
CA ASP A 491 -12.96 -20.10 -12.38
C ASP A 491 -14.47 -20.34 -12.20
N SER A 492 -15.14 -19.44 -11.47
CA SER A 492 -16.55 -19.57 -11.12
C SER A 492 -17.21 -18.21 -10.91
N VAL A 493 -18.54 -18.24 -10.82
CA VAL A 493 -19.36 -17.07 -10.50
C VAL A 493 -20.21 -17.35 -9.27
N LEU A 494 -20.30 -16.36 -8.37
CA LEU A 494 -21.21 -16.38 -7.23
C LEU A 494 -22.43 -15.50 -7.54
N ALA A 495 -23.60 -16.12 -7.63
CA ALA A 495 -24.87 -15.43 -7.72
C ALA A 495 -25.47 -15.29 -6.32
N PHE A 496 -25.61 -14.04 -5.87
CA PHE A 496 -26.24 -13.70 -4.60
C PHE A 496 -27.73 -13.45 -4.80
N TRP A 497 -28.51 -13.93 -3.84
CA TRP A 497 -29.95 -13.69 -3.75
C TRP A 497 -30.31 -13.35 -2.31
N LYS A 498 -31.56 -12.95 -2.10
CA LYS A 498 -32.06 -12.44 -0.81
C LYS A 498 -31.64 -13.27 0.41
N HIS A 499 -31.62 -14.61 0.33
CA HIS A 499 -31.36 -15.49 1.48
C HIS A 499 -30.08 -16.31 1.36
N GLY A 500 -29.18 -15.96 0.43
CA GLY A 500 -27.96 -16.74 0.26
C GLY A 500 -27.17 -16.48 -1.00
N LEU A 501 -26.34 -17.46 -1.38
CA LEU A 501 -25.52 -17.43 -2.59
C LEU A 501 -25.39 -18.83 -3.20
N LYS A 502 -25.23 -18.89 -4.51
CA LYS A 502 -24.87 -20.11 -5.26
C LYS A 502 -23.70 -19.82 -6.18
N GLY A 503 -22.64 -20.60 -6.04
CA GLY A 503 -21.47 -20.59 -6.90
C GLY A 503 -21.60 -21.63 -8.01
N LYS A 504 -21.24 -21.26 -9.24
CA LYS A 504 -21.20 -22.17 -10.40
C LYS A 504 -19.91 -22.02 -11.20
N SER A 505 -19.35 -23.14 -11.68
CA SER A 505 -18.13 -23.13 -12.51
C SER A 505 -18.41 -22.61 -13.92
N PHE A 506 -17.49 -21.82 -14.47
CA PHE A 506 -17.56 -21.35 -15.86
C PHE A 506 -17.47 -22.46 -16.91
N HIS A 507 -16.85 -23.59 -16.57
CA HIS A 507 -16.57 -24.67 -17.52
C HIS A 507 -17.60 -25.80 -17.45
N SER A 508 -18.01 -26.20 -16.25
CA SER A 508 -18.88 -27.36 -16.05
C SER A 508 -20.34 -27.01 -15.74
N ASP A 509 -20.67 -25.75 -15.44
CA ASP A 509 -21.97 -25.32 -14.85
C ASP A 509 -22.32 -26.05 -13.54
N GLU A 510 -21.38 -26.80 -12.96
CA GLU A 510 -21.58 -27.48 -11.69
C GLU A 510 -21.58 -26.48 -10.55
N VAL A 511 -22.42 -26.76 -9.55
CA VAL A 511 -22.51 -25.96 -8.34
C VAL A 511 -21.24 -26.17 -7.53
N THR A 512 -20.44 -25.13 -7.38
CA THR A 512 -19.20 -25.17 -6.60
C THR A 512 -19.47 -24.95 -5.11
N GLN A 513 -20.43 -24.07 -4.80
CA GLN A 513 -20.77 -23.64 -3.45
C GLN A 513 -22.25 -23.28 -3.38
N GLU A 514 -22.88 -23.50 -2.24
CA GLU A 514 -24.25 -23.06 -1.99
C GLU A 514 -24.41 -22.77 -0.50
N ILE A 515 -24.93 -21.59 -0.19
CA ILE A 515 -25.27 -21.17 1.17
C ILE A 515 -26.68 -20.60 1.11
N THR A 516 -27.57 -21.14 1.94
CA THR A 516 -28.96 -20.71 2.06
C THR A 516 -29.32 -20.61 3.53
N ASP A 517 -29.79 -19.44 3.95
CA ASP A 517 -30.30 -19.18 5.29
C ASP A 517 -31.51 -18.23 5.20
N GLU A 518 -32.71 -18.80 5.22
CA GLU A 518 -33.97 -18.05 5.14
C GLU A 518 -34.27 -17.22 6.39
N SER A 519 -33.59 -17.48 7.51
CA SER A 519 -33.73 -16.69 8.74
C SER A 519 -33.14 -15.29 8.61
N ARG A 520 -32.29 -15.08 7.58
CA ARG A 520 -31.58 -13.84 7.32
C ARG A 520 -31.78 -13.38 5.87
N VAL A 521 -31.73 -12.06 5.70
CA VAL A 521 -31.65 -11.39 4.42
C VAL A 521 -30.23 -10.89 4.24
N PHE A 522 -29.57 -11.27 3.15
CA PHE A 522 -28.21 -10.87 2.82
C PHE A 522 -28.21 -9.85 1.69
N ARG A 523 -27.36 -8.83 1.81
CA ARG A 523 -27.14 -7.83 0.77
C ARG A 523 -25.65 -7.62 0.57
N VAL A 524 -25.20 -7.68 -0.68
CA VAL A 524 -23.80 -7.39 -1.04
C VAL A 524 -23.57 -5.89 -0.97
N LEU A 525 -22.55 -5.45 -0.24
CA LEU A 525 -22.16 -4.05 -0.09
C LEU A 525 -20.96 -3.67 -0.97
N GLY A 526 -20.04 -4.60 -1.23
CA GLY A 526 -18.82 -4.35 -2.01
C GLY A 526 -18.09 -5.62 -2.40
N THR A 527 -17.35 -5.55 -3.51
CA THR A 527 -16.77 -6.72 -4.20
C THR A 527 -15.34 -6.50 -4.73
N ASN A 528 -14.70 -5.36 -4.47
CA ASN A 528 -13.43 -4.98 -5.12
C ASN A 528 -12.19 -5.76 -4.63
N ARG A 529 -12.27 -6.46 -3.48
CA ARG A 529 -11.17 -7.30 -2.99
C ARG A 529 -11.71 -8.44 -2.14
N ASP A 530 -12.45 -8.05 -1.10
CA ASP A 530 -13.24 -8.95 -0.26
C ASP A 530 -14.72 -8.76 -0.57
N ILE A 531 -15.51 -9.82 -0.45
CA ILE A 531 -16.95 -9.76 -0.58
C ILE A 531 -17.54 -9.41 0.79
N ILE A 532 -18.15 -8.22 0.87
CA ILE A 532 -18.75 -7.71 2.11
C ILE A 532 -20.25 -7.86 2.03
N LEU A 533 -20.83 -8.55 3.02
CA LEU A 533 -22.28 -8.75 3.14
C LEU A 533 -22.83 -8.02 4.36
N GLN A 534 -23.98 -7.38 4.17
CA GLN A 534 -24.88 -7.01 5.25
C GLN A 534 -25.87 -8.14 5.46
N SER A 535 -26.15 -8.48 6.72
CA SER A 535 -27.18 -9.45 7.10
C SER A 535 -28.18 -8.82 8.07
N THR A 536 -29.45 -8.95 7.76
CA THR A 536 -30.58 -8.55 8.63
C THR A 536 -31.48 -9.74 8.90
N PRO A 537 -32.03 -9.92 10.12
CA PRO A 537 -33.04 -10.94 10.39
C PRO A 537 -34.26 -10.78 9.46
N THR A 538 -34.78 -11.88 8.91
CA THR A 538 -35.94 -11.85 8.00
C THR A 538 -37.21 -11.36 8.70
N ASP A 539 -37.42 -11.78 9.96
CA ASP A 539 -38.63 -11.47 10.73
C ASP A 539 -38.64 -10.02 11.28
N GLU A 540 -37.46 -9.40 11.42
CA GLU A 540 -37.31 -8.03 11.95
C GLU A 540 -36.40 -7.17 11.06
N PRO A 541 -36.93 -6.57 9.97
CA PRO A 541 -36.14 -5.75 9.04
C PRO A 541 -35.53 -4.49 9.66
N SER A 542 -36.04 -4.04 10.81
CA SER A 542 -35.52 -2.88 11.55
C SER A 542 -34.45 -3.23 12.58
N ALA A 543 -34.13 -4.51 12.77
CA ALA A 543 -33.08 -4.94 13.69
C ALA A 543 -31.69 -4.49 13.21
N LEU A 544 -30.74 -4.45 14.15
CA LEU A 544 -29.35 -4.14 13.82
C LEU A 544 -28.80 -5.15 12.81
N SER A 545 -28.11 -4.65 11.80
CA SER A 545 -27.50 -5.49 10.76
C SER A 545 -26.11 -5.95 11.18
N ASN A 546 -25.77 -7.18 10.84
CA ASN A 546 -24.40 -7.68 10.95
C ASN A 546 -23.64 -7.46 9.64
N LEU A 547 -22.33 -7.27 9.74
CA LEU A 547 -21.43 -7.26 8.60
C LEU A 547 -20.63 -8.56 8.57
N TYR A 548 -20.59 -9.20 7.40
CA TYR A 548 -19.81 -10.41 7.15
C TYR A 548 -18.78 -10.14 6.06
N ILE A 549 -17.59 -10.69 6.25
CA ILE A 549 -16.52 -10.70 5.25
C ILE A 549 -16.40 -12.15 4.78
N LEU A 550 -16.66 -12.40 3.49
CA LEU A 550 -16.46 -13.72 2.89
C LEU A 550 -14.98 -13.87 2.53
N THR A 551 -14.25 -14.62 3.35
CA THR A 551 -12.82 -14.89 3.15
C THR A 551 -12.61 -16.15 2.30
N GLY A 552 -11.51 -16.19 1.54
CA GLY A 552 -11.18 -17.34 0.66
C GLY A 552 -11.74 -17.26 -0.77
N HIS A 553 -12.40 -16.15 -1.12
CA HIS A 553 -12.84 -15.84 -2.47
C HIS A 553 -12.25 -14.49 -2.88
N GLU A 554 -11.14 -14.49 -3.61
CA GLU A 554 -10.62 -13.28 -4.24
C GLU A 554 -11.44 -13.01 -5.52
N SER A 555 -12.00 -11.80 -5.65
CA SER A 555 -12.64 -11.39 -6.88
C SER A 555 -11.59 -11.18 -7.98
N SER A 556 -11.92 -11.57 -9.21
CA SER A 556 -10.97 -11.60 -10.34
C SER A 556 -10.77 -10.25 -11.04
N TYR A 557 -11.14 -9.13 -10.42
CA TYR A 557 -11.15 -7.79 -11.03
C TYR A 557 -9.82 -7.02 -10.92
#